data_AF-A0A2N6GJU3-F1
#
_entry.id   AF-A0A2N6GJU3-F1
#
_cell.length_a   1.000
_cell.length_b   1.000
_cell.length_c   1.000
_cell.angle_alpha   90.00
_cell.angle_beta   90.00
_cell.angle_gamma   90.00
#
_symmetry.space_group_name_H-M   'P 1'
#
loop_
_entity.id
_entity.type
_entity.pdbx_description
1 polymer ?
#
loop_
_entity_poly.entity_id
_entity_poly.type
_entity_poly.pdbx_seq_one_letter_code
_entity_poly.pdbx_strand_id
1 'polypeptide(L)'
;MDKIRLFATVFLLSVAINANAALNDLGNGLVNDTTLNITWLQDANMVKTLCDANDPLWQSWPEPDPAVTNNTGRTKAQICTDDGSLNWFEAEAWIAHLNSNSYLGYSNWRQPITNQPDVVKPFRTTQLSGFFHFH
;
A
#
# COMPACT_ATOMS: atom_id res chain seq x y z
N MET A 1 28.30 59.37 20.30
CA MET A 1 28.52 58.58 21.51
C MET A 1 27.19 58.06 22.02
N ASP A 2 26.84 56.87 21.51
CA ASP A 2 26.11 55.74 22.10
C ASP A 2 25.02 56.02 23.15
N LYS A 3 23.81 55.46 22.94
CA LYS A 3 23.41 54.16 23.51
C LYS A 3 22.32 53.49 22.66
N ILE A 4 22.72 52.48 21.89
CA ILE A 4 21.83 51.41 21.45
C ILE A 4 21.18 50.80 22.70
N ARG A 5 19.85 50.83 22.77
CA ARG A 5 19.09 49.98 23.70
C ARG A 5 18.11 49.15 22.86
N LEU A 6 18.56 47.92 22.58
CA LEU A 6 17.72 46.78 22.22
C LEU A 6 16.43 46.84 23.03
N PHE A 7 15.30 47.11 22.37
CA PHE A 7 13.99 46.82 22.93
C PHE A 7 13.36 45.71 22.09
N ALA A 8 13.33 44.55 22.72
CA ALA A 8 12.38 43.46 22.49
C ALA A 8 12.36 42.86 21.09
N THR A 9 13.37 42.02 20.84
CA THR A 9 13.17 40.68 20.30
C THR A 9 11.82 40.08 20.73
N VAL A 10 11.22 39.29 19.85
CA VAL A 10 10.07 38.38 20.07
C VAL A 10 8.68 38.97 19.76
N PHE A 11 8.31 38.97 18.48
CA PHE A 11 6.94 38.60 18.09
C PHE A 11 6.90 37.96 16.69
N LEU A 12 7.79 36.99 16.45
CA LEU A 12 7.53 35.96 15.44
C LEU A 12 6.74 34.86 16.15
N LEU A 13 5.43 35.12 16.32
CA LEU A 13 4.47 34.12 16.76
C LEU A 13 4.42 33.06 15.64
N SER A 14 5.25 32.05 15.81
CA SER A 14 5.28 30.87 14.95
C SER A 14 3.95 30.16 15.14
N VAL A 15 3.01 30.39 14.22
CA VAL A 15 1.84 29.53 14.08
C VAL A 15 2.39 28.17 13.66
N ALA A 16 2.60 27.29 14.64
CA ALA A 16 2.83 25.89 14.38
C ALA A 16 1.50 25.31 13.87
N ILE A 17 1.32 25.33 12.54
CA ILE A 17 0.38 24.42 11.89
C ILE A 17 0.93 23.02 12.14
N ASN A 18 0.29 22.29 13.06
CA ASN A 18 0.61 20.89 13.27
C ASN A 18 0.29 20.16 11.97
N ALA A 19 1.32 19.73 11.23
CA ALA A 19 1.15 18.74 10.18
C ALA A 19 0.97 17.39 10.87
N ASN A 20 -0.24 17.10 11.33
CA ASN A 20 -0.58 15.80 11.88
C ASN A 20 -0.86 14.84 10.72
N ALA A 21 0.17 14.13 10.26
CA ALA A 21 -0.03 12.91 9.49
C ALA A 21 -0.29 11.78 10.51
N ALA A 22 -1.53 11.62 10.93
CA ALA A 22 -1.93 10.54 11.82
C ALA A 22 -2.39 9.35 10.97
N LEU A 23 -1.65 8.25 11.05
CA LEU A 23 -2.14 6.96 10.59
C LEU A 23 -3.27 6.55 11.56
N ASN A 24 -4.51 6.61 11.08
CA ASN A 24 -5.68 6.27 11.88
C ASN A 24 -6.02 4.80 11.65
N ASP A 25 -5.86 3.97 12.69
CA ASP A 25 -6.33 2.58 12.68
C ASP A 25 -7.87 2.58 12.60
N LEU A 26 -8.42 1.95 11.56
CA LEU A 26 -9.85 1.80 11.33
C LEU A 26 -10.38 0.44 11.84
N GLY A 27 -9.51 -0.41 12.38
CA GLY A 27 -9.81 -1.80 12.72
C GLY A 27 -9.76 -2.72 11.50
N ASN A 28 -9.91 -4.03 11.75
CA ASN A 28 -9.90 -5.09 10.72
C ASN A 28 -8.67 -5.07 9.79
N GLY A 29 -7.52 -4.57 10.28
CA GLY A 29 -6.29 -4.49 9.50
C GLY A 29 -6.28 -3.36 8.47
N LEU A 30 -7.02 -2.27 8.71
CA LEU A 30 -7.06 -1.09 7.85
C LEU A 30 -6.47 0.12 8.55
N VAL A 31 -5.63 0.88 7.84
CA VAL A 31 -5.03 2.12 8.32
C VAL A 31 -5.30 3.24 7.33
N ASN A 32 -5.96 4.30 7.79
CA ASN A 32 -6.24 5.48 6.99
C ASN A 32 -5.08 6.49 7.07
N ASP A 33 -4.52 6.82 5.92
CA ASP A 33 -3.67 7.99 5.71
C ASP A 33 -4.56 9.20 5.42
N THR A 34 -4.82 10.00 6.46
CA THR A 34 -5.66 11.20 6.36
C THR A 34 -5.06 12.30 5.50
N THR A 35 -3.76 12.24 5.21
CA THR A 35 -3.08 13.26 4.39
C THR A 35 -3.37 13.02 2.92
N LEU A 36 -3.30 11.76 2.49
CA LEU A 36 -3.54 11.35 1.11
C LEU A 36 -4.99 10.91 0.85
N ASN A 37 -5.80 10.79 1.91
CA ASN A 37 -7.14 10.20 1.88
C ASN A 37 -7.13 8.79 1.26
N ILE A 38 -6.17 7.97 1.70
CA ILE A 38 -5.96 6.59 1.26
C ILE A 38 -6.10 5.66 2.45
N THR A 39 -6.85 4.57 2.30
CA THR A 39 -6.85 3.49 3.30
C THR A 39 -5.98 2.33 2.81
N TRP A 40 -4.96 2.02 3.61
CA TRP A 40 -3.99 0.95 3.40
C TRP A 40 -4.41 -0.31 4.16
N LEU A 41 -4.06 -1.48 3.62
CA LEU A 41 -3.94 -2.67 4.46
C LEU A 41 -2.77 -2.49 5.44
N GLN A 42 -2.99 -2.84 6.70
CA GLN A 42 -1.97 -2.85 7.73
C GLN A 42 -0.93 -3.94 7.49
N ASP A 43 -1.35 -5.07 6.91
CA ASP A 43 -0.47 -6.19 6.59
C ASP A 43 0.15 -6.04 5.20
N ALA A 44 1.42 -5.62 5.17
CA ALA A 44 2.21 -5.48 3.95
C ALA A 44 2.49 -6.85 3.26
N ASN A 45 2.41 -7.96 3.99
CA ASN A 45 2.59 -9.30 3.42
C ASN A 45 1.32 -10.15 3.56
N MET A 46 0.16 -9.54 3.36
CA MET A 46 -1.14 -10.18 3.50
C MET A 46 -1.24 -11.51 2.75
N VAL A 47 -0.67 -11.63 1.56
CA VAL A 47 -0.70 -12.87 0.77
C VAL A 47 -0.04 -14.03 1.52
N LYS A 48 1.13 -13.79 2.13
CA LYS A 48 1.80 -14.82 2.93
C LYS A 48 0.97 -15.17 4.16
N THR A 49 0.46 -14.17 4.87
CA THR A 49 -0.38 -14.35 6.05
C THR A 49 -1.61 -15.20 5.74
N LEU A 50 -2.33 -14.87 4.67
CA LEU A 50 -3.53 -15.60 4.25
C LEU A 50 -3.20 -17.02 3.80
N CYS A 51 -2.08 -17.22 3.09
CA CYS A 51 -1.69 -18.57 2.71
C CYS A 51 -1.33 -19.43 3.92
N ASP A 52 -0.50 -18.93 4.84
CA ASP A 52 -0.07 -19.66 6.05
C ASP A 52 -1.26 -20.01 6.94
N ALA A 53 -2.26 -19.14 6.99
CA ALA A 53 -3.51 -19.35 7.70
C ALA A 53 -4.50 -20.27 6.96
N ASN A 54 -4.21 -20.67 5.71
CA ASN A 54 -5.13 -21.39 4.83
C ASN A 54 -6.49 -20.66 4.70
N ASP A 55 -6.44 -19.34 4.56
CA ASP A 55 -7.62 -18.47 4.60
C ASP A 55 -8.57 -18.70 3.40
N PRO A 56 -9.90 -18.65 3.58
CA PRO A 56 -10.86 -18.82 2.48
C PRO A 56 -10.67 -17.84 1.30
N LEU A 57 -10.23 -16.61 1.55
CA LEU A 57 -9.93 -15.63 0.50
C LEU A 57 -8.75 -16.06 -0.36
N TRP A 58 -7.71 -16.62 0.26
CA TRP A 58 -6.58 -17.21 -0.46
C TRP A 58 -6.98 -18.47 -1.22
N GLN A 59 -7.80 -19.32 -0.60
CA GLN A 59 -8.25 -20.55 -1.23
C GLN A 59 -9.15 -20.31 -2.44
N SER A 60 -9.94 -19.25 -2.44
CA SER A 60 -10.83 -18.89 -3.54
C SER A 60 -10.13 -18.23 -4.74
N TRP A 61 -8.83 -17.91 -4.64
CA TRP A 61 -8.08 -17.34 -5.76
C TRP A 61 -7.94 -18.39 -6.88
N PRO A 62 -8.48 -18.11 -8.10
CA PRO A 62 -8.65 -19.13 -9.13
C PRO A 62 -7.31 -19.64 -9.70
N GLU A 63 -7.32 -20.91 -10.09
CA GLU A 63 -6.21 -21.60 -10.76
C GLU A 63 -6.64 -22.05 -12.19
N PRO A 64 -5.79 -21.93 -13.23
CA PRO A 64 -4.47 -21.28 -13.19
C PRO A 64 -4.62 -19.77 -13.00
N ASP A 65 -3.78 -19.18 -12.15
CA ASP A 65 -3.73 -17.73 -11.92
C ASP A 65 -3.63 -17.01 -13.29
N PRO A 66 -4.49 -16.01 -13.58
CA PRO A 66 -4.43 -15.28 -14.84
C PRO A 66 -3.03 -14.67 -15.13
N ALA A 67 -2.18 -14.44 -14.13
CA ALA A 67 -0.79 -14.01 -14.31
C ALA A 67 0.14 -15.07 -14.94
N VAL A 68 -0.26 -16.36 -14.94
CA VAL A 68 0.47 -17.47 -15.58
C VAL A 68 0.35 -17.41 -17.11
N THR A 69 -0.56 -16.59 -17.65
CA THR A 69 -0.66 -16.38 -19.09
C THR A 69 0.59 -15.63 -19.57
N ASN A 70 1.48 -16.34 -20.27
CA ASN A 70 2.78 -15.92 -20.85
C ASN A 70 4.05 -16.18 -20.01
N ASN A 71 4.07 -17.14 -19.08
CA ASN A 71 5.23 -17.43 -18.20
C ASN A 71 5.68 -16.24 -17.35
N THR A 72 4.79 -15.28 -17.10
CA THR A 72 5.06 -14.05 -16.36
C THR A 72 4.71 -14.14 -14.87
N GLY A 73 4.12 -15.24 -14.41
CA GLY A 73 3.67 -15.44 -13.03
C GLY A 73 3.92 -16.86 -12.51
N ARG A 74 3.89 -16.99 -11.20
CA ARG A 74 3.96 -18.24 -10.43
C ARG A 74 2.55 -18.72 -10.07
N THR A 75 2.41 -20.01 -9.77
CA THR A 75 1.16 -20.55 -9.19
C THR A 75 0.98 -20.09 -7.74
N LYS A 76 -0.25 -20.14 -7.20
CA LYS A 76 -0.50 -19.76 -5.79
C LYS A 76 0.36 -20.59 -4.82
N ALA A 77 0.54 -21.88 -5.10
CA ALA A 77 1.36 -22.78 -4.29
C ALA A 77 2.85 -22.35 -4.27
N GLN A 78 3.39 -21.91 -5.41
CA GLN A 78 4.75 -21.39 -5.49
C GLN A 78 4.90 -20.07 -4.73
N ILE A 79 3.98 -19.12 -4.94
CA ILE A 79 3.95 -17.83 -4.22
C ILE A 79 3.98 -18.06 -2.71
N CYS A 80 3.18 -19.01 -2.22
CA CYS A 80 3.10 -19.33 -0.80
C CYS A 80 4.35 -20.01 -0.24
N THR A 81 4.97 -20.90 -1.02
CA THR A 81 6.19 -21.62 -0.60
C THR A 81 7.40 -20.68 -0.55
N ASP A 82 7.38 -19.62 -1.35
CA ASP A 82 8.35 -18.53 -1.29
C ASP A 82 8.04 -17.62 -0.07
N ASP A 83 8.01 -16.30 -0.26
CA ASP A 83 7.77 -15.30 0.79
C ASP A 83 6.39 -14.65 0.71
N GLY A 84 5.52 -15.10 -0.20
CA GLY A 84 4.22 -14.50 -0.49
C GLY A 84 4.30 -13.18 -1.24
N SER A 85 5.49 -12.73 -1.66
CA SER A 85 5.62 -11.55 -2.50
C SER A 85 4.98 -11.76 -3.85
N LEU A 86 4.44 -10.70 -4.44
CA LEU A 86 3.85 -10.73 -5.78
C LEU A 86 4.68 -9.88 -6.75
N ASN A 87 4.86 -10.39 -7.96
CA ASN A 87 5.28 -9.57 -9.08
C ASN A 87 4.12 -8.68 -9.58
N TRP A 88 4.37 -7.78 -10.52
CA TRP A 88 3.35 -6.84 -11.02
C TRP A 88 2.08 -7.55 -11.52
N PHE A 89 2.22 -8.59 -12.34
CA PHE A 89 1.08 -9.30 -12.93
C PHE A 89 0.30 -10.10 -11.87
N GLU A 90 1.01 -10.76 -10.96
CA GLU A 90 0.42 -11.48 -9.83
C GLU A 90 -0.33 -10.51 -8.90
N ALA A 91 0.21 -9.31 -8.66
CA ALA A 91 -0.41 -8.28 -7.84
C ALA A 91 -1.70 -7.73 -8.46
N GLU A 92 -1.72 -7.47 -9.78
CA GLU A 92 -2.95 -7.07 -10.48
C GLU A 92 -4.03 -8.15 -10.44
N ALA A 93 -3.65 -9.42 -10.62
CA ALA A 93 -4.55 -10.56 -10.49
C ALA A 93 -5.13 -10.68 -9.07
N TRP A 94 -4.28 -10.48 -8.05
CA TRP A 94 -4.70 -10.48 -6.64
C TRP A 94 -5.64 -9.31 -6.33
N ILE A 95 -5.36 -8.10 -6.84
CA ILE A 95 -6.26 -6.95 -6.69
C ILE A 95 -7.63 -7.21 -7.32
N ALA A 96 -7.67 -7.79 -8.52
CA ALA A 96 -8.93 -8.15 -9.17
C ALA A 96 -9.74 -9.13 -8.32
N HIS A 97 -9.07 -10.06 -7.64
CA HIS A 97 -9.67 -11.00 -6.70
C HIS A 97 -10.20 -10.31 -5.44
N LEU A 98 -9.45 -9.39 -4.82
CA LEU A 98 -9.95 -8.60 -3.69
C LEU A 98 -11.20 -7.81 -4.07
N ASN A 99 -11.21 -7.22 -5.27
CA ASN A 99 -12.31 -6.41 -5.76
C ASN A 99 -13.56 -7.24 -6.07
N SER A 100 -13.40 -8.42 -6.69
CA SER A 100 -14.52 -9.31 -6.98
C SER A 100 -15.16 -9.88 -5.71
N ASN A 101 -14.36 -10.10 -4.66
CA ASN A 101 -14.84 -10.57 -3.35
C ASN A 101 -15.32 -9.45 -2.43
N SER A 102 -15.21 -8.18 -2.85
CA SER A 102 -15.50 -7.02 -2.01
C SER A 102 -14.81 -7.11 -0.64
N TYR A 103 -13.52 -7.43 -0.65
CA TYR A 103 -12.76 -7.69 0.58
C TYR A 103 -12.86 -6.52 1.56
N LEU A 104 -13.24 -6.82 2.80
CA LEU A 104 -13.54 -5.85 3.87
C LEU A 104 -14.60 -4.80 3.50
N GLY A 105 -15.48 -5.11 2.55
CA GLY A 105 -16.54 -4.22 2.07
C GLY A 105 -16.12 -3.28 0.93
N TYR A 106 -14.91 -3.45 0.38
CA TYR A 106 -14.36 -2.56 -0.65
C TYR A 106 -14.08 -3.32 -1.95
N SER A 107 -14.40 -2.69 -3.08
CA SER A 107 -14.31 -3.30 -4.43
C SER A 107 -13.40 -2.53 -5.40
N ASN A 108 -12.58 -1.60 -4.89
CA ASN A 108 -11.66 -0.75 -5.66
C ASN A 108 -10.31 -0.64 -4.96
N TRP A 109 -9.82 -1.78 -4.46
CA TRP A 109 -8.41 -2.05 -4.19
C TRP A 109 -7.56 -1.83 -5.44
N ARG A 110 -6.33 -1.35 -5.24
CA ARG A 110 -5.38 -1.00 -6.29
C ARG A 110 -3.96 -0.91 -5.74
N GLN A 111 -2.99 -0.89 -6.64
CA GLN A 111 -1.60 -0.56 -6.31
C GLN A 111 -1.37 0.95 -6.13
N PRO A 112 -0.27 1.33 -5.45
CA PRO A 112 0.28 2.68 -5.51
C PRO A 112 0.61 3.15 -6.91
N ILE A 113 -0.06 4.23 -7.31
CA ILE A 113 0.40 5.08 -8.39
C ILE A 113 1.49 6.00 -7.83
N THR A 114 2.74 5.77 -8.19
CA THR A 114 3.76 6.81 -8.07
C THR A 114 3.61 7.70 -9.31
N ASN A 115 3.32 9.00 -9.14
CA ASN A 115 3.58 9.96 -10.20
C ASN A 115 5.10 10.03 -10.36
N GLN A 116 5.68 9.15 -11.17
CA GLN A 116 7.12 9.05 -11.34
C GLN A 116 7.52 9.84 -12.60
N PRO A 117 8.08 11.06 -12.49
CA PRO A 117 8.86 11.61 -13.58
C PRO A 117 10.21 10.89 -13.58
N ASP A 118 10.41 9.95 -14.49
CA ASP A 118 11.49 10.00 -15.50
C ASP A 118 11.74 8.62 -16.17
N VAL A 119 12.01 8.73 -17.46
CA VAL A 119 12.34 7.74 -18.47
C VAL A 119 13.82 7.35 -18.31
N VAL A 120 14.12 6.05 -18.40
CA VAL A 120 15.47 5.42 -18.42
C VAL A 120 16.07 5.05 -17.05
N LYS A 121 15.62 3.91 -16.51
CA LYS A 121 16.47 2.79 -16.03
C LYS A 121 15.72 1.47 -16.27
N PRO A 122 16.38 0.33 -16.58
CA PRO A 122 15.67 -0.93 -16.71
C PRO A 122 15.00 -1.25 -15.38
N PHE A 123 13.67 -1.25 -15.41
CA PHE A 123 12.79 -1.54 -14.30
C PHE A 123 13.13 -2.94 -13.79
N ARG A 124 13.85 -3.05 -12.67
CA ARG A 124 13.76 -4.26 -11.86
C ARG A 124 12.47 -4.09 -11.07
N THR A 125 11.44 -4.83 -11.48
CA THR A 125 10.12 -4.89 -10.84
C THR A 125 10.30 -5.20 -9.36
N THR A 126 10.33 -4.17 -8.54
CA THR A 126 10.37 -4.27 -7.08
C THR A 126 9.03 -4.83 -6.61
N GLN A 127 9.03 -6.13 -6.36
CA GLN A 127 8.37 -6.83 -5.25
C GLN A 127 7.34 -5.96 -4.52
N LEU A 128 6.05 -6.12 -4.86
CA LEU A 128 4.98 -5.29 -4.34
C LEU A 128 4.42 -5.90 -3.06
N SER A 129 4.50 -5.16 -1.97
CA SER A 129 4.07 -5.59 -0.62
C SER A 129 3.02 -4.63 -0.05
N GLY A 130 2.13 -4.07 -0.86
CA GLY A 130 1.14 -3.11 -0.35
C GLY A 130 -0.02 -2.84 -1.29
N PHE A 131 -1.24 -3.00 -0.78
CA PHE A 131 -2.49 -2.69 -1.47
C PHE A 131 -3.27 -1.61 -0.70
N PHE A 132 -3.99 -0.75 -1.42
CA PHE A 132 -4.86 0.26 -0.81
C PHE A 132 -6.12 0.51 -1.62
N HIS A 133 -7.01 1.32 -1.05
CA HIS A 133 -8.29 1.74 -1.62
C HIS A 133 -8.55 3.24 -1.33
N PHE A 134 -9.38 3.89 -2.16
CA PHE A 134 -9.86 5.28 -1.96
C PHE A 134 -11.35 5.31 -1.59
N HIS A 135 -11.71 6.15 -0.62
CA HIS A 135 -13.09 6.49 -0.27
C HIS A 135 -13.87 7.14 -1.44
#